data_AF-A0A6P8THJ6-F1
#
_entry.id   AF-A0A6P8THJ6-F1
#
_cell.length_a   1.000
_cell.length_b   1.000
_cell.length_c   1.000
_cell.angle_alpha   90.00
_cell.angle_beta   90.00
_cell.angle_gamma   90.00
#
_symmetry.space_group_name_H-M   'P 1'
#
loop_
_entity.id
_entity.type
_entity.pdbx_description
1 polymer ?
#
loop_
_entity_poly.entity_id
_entity_poly.type
_entity_poly.pdbx_seq_one_letter_code
_entity_poly.pdbx_strand_id
1 'polypeptide(L)'
;MSGQSITDRIAAAQHSMTGSAISKAVCKATTHEVSGPKKKHLDYLIHCTNEMNVSIPQLADTLFERTANSSWVVVFKALIATHHLMMYGNEVG
;
A
#
# COMPACT_ATOMS: atom_id res chain seq x y z
N MET A 1 -4.64 -17.70 12.08
CA MET A 1 -3.87 -18.06 10.86
C MET A 1 -3.67 -16.81 10.03
N SER A 2 -2.46 -16.56 9.51
CA SER A 2 -2.18 -15.35 8.71
C SER A 2 -2.94 -15.42 7.39
N GLY A 3 -4.00 -14.61 7.23
CA GLY A 3 -4.86 -14.53 6.02
C GLY A 3 -4.18 -13.97 4.77
N GLN A 4 -2.86 -13.81 4.79
CA GLN A 4 -2.07 -13.27 3.70
C GLN A 4 -1.52 -14.39 2.83
N SER A 5 -1.76 -14.30 1.51
CA SER A 5 -1.38 -15.33 0.53
C SER A 5 0.15 -15.48 0.42
N ILE A 6 0.61 -16.57 -0.19
CA ILE A 6 2.04 -16.78 -0.47
C ILE A 6 2.55 -15.73 -1.46
N THR A 7 1.77 -15.39 -2.49
CA THR A 7 2.12 -14.37 -3.48
C THR A 7 2.34 -13.00 -2.83
N ASP A 8 1.49 -12.63 -1.87
CA ASP A 8 1.62 -11.39 -1.10
C ASP A 8 2.90 -11.36 -0.26
N ARG A 9 3.27 -12.51 0.32
CA ARG A 9 4.49 -12.62 1.13
C ARG A 9 5.75 -12.49 0.26
N ILE A 10 5.76 -13.12 -0.91
CA ILE A 10 6.88 -13.02 -1.86
C ILE A 10 7.04 -11.57 -2.31
N ALA A 11 5.96 -10.90 -2.72
CA ALA A 11 6.01 -9.49 -3.13
C ALA A 11 6.54 -8.59 -1.99
N ALA A 12 6.04 -8.77 -0.76
CA ALA A 12 6.52 -8.01 0.39
C ALA A 12 8.00 -8.28 0.72
N ALA A 13 8.48 -9.51 0.49
CA ALA A 13 9.89 -9.86 0.65
C ALA A 13 10.75 -9.20 -0.44
N GLN A 14 10.32 -9.22 -1.70
CA GLN A 14 10.99 -8.54 -2.81
C GLN A 14 11.20 -7.05 -2.53
N HIS A 15 10.17 -6.35 -2.08
CA HIS A 15 10.31 -4.94 -1.70
C HIS A 15 11.16 -4.71 -0.45
N SER A 16 11.33 -5.72 0.40
CA SER A 16 12.29 -5.64 1.51
C SER A 16 13.74 -5.73 1.00
N MET A 17 13.98 -6.51 -0.06
CA MET A 17 15.32 -6.63 -0.67
C MET A 17 15.72 -5.38 -1.45
N THR A 18 14.75 -4.69 -2.08
CA THR A 18 15.02 -3.41 -2.76
C THR A 18 15.05 -2.20 -1.81
N GLY A 19 14.77 -2.40 -0.52
CA GLY A 19 14.77 -1.34 0.49
C GLY A 19 13.59 -0.37 0.44
N SER A 20 12.60 -0.58 -0.45
CA SER A 20 11.46 0.33 -0.58
C SER A 20 10.41 0.05 0.50
N ALA A 21 10.48 0.83 1.59
CA ALA A 21 9.50 0.79 2.67
C ALA A 21 8.08 1.12 2.18
N ILE A 22 7.96 2.07 1.23
CA ILE A 22 6.70 2.48 0.58
C ILE A 22 6.08 1.30 -0.15
N SER A 23 6.82 0.65 -1.05
CA SER A 23 6.30 -0.45 -1.85
C SER A 23 5.86 -1.63 -0.99
N LYS A 24 6.64 -1.93 0.06
CA LYS A 24 6.27 -2.95 1.04
C LYS A 24 4.98 -2.60 1.79
N ALA A 25 4.80 -1.35 2.20
CA ALA A 25 3.60 -0.90 2.90
C ALA A 25 2.36 -0.97 2.01
N VAL A 26 2.47 -0.49 0.76
CA VAL A 26 1.40 -0.54 -0.24
C VAL A 26 0.99 -1.99 -0.52
N CYS A 27 1.94 -2.92 -0.71
CA CYS A 27 1.62 -4.34 -0.90
C CYS A 27 0.91 -4.96 0.32
N LYS A 28 1.26 -4.55 1.54
CA LYS A 28 0.57 -5.02 2.76
C LYS A 28 -0.85 -4.45 2.88
N ALA A 29 -1.12 -3.25 2.38
CA ALA A 29 -2.46 -2.68 2.32
C ALA A 29 -3.33 -3.32 1.22
N THR A 30 -2.70 -3.80 0.14
CA THR A 30 -3.36 -4.28 -1.10
C THR A 30 -3.13 -5.76 -1.36
N THR A 31 -3.29 -6.58 -0.33
CA THR A 31 -3.19 -8.05 -0.40
C THR A 31 -4.36 -8.67 -1.16
N HIS A 32 -4.21 -9.93 -1.58
CA HIS A 32 -5.27 -10.71 -2.22
C HIS A 32 -6.36 -11.21 -1.23
N GLU A 33 -6.18 -10.94 0.07
CA GLU A 33 -7.18 -11.23 1.11
C GLU A 33 -8.47 -10.45 0.85
N VAL A 34 -9.60 -11.16 0.70
CA VAL A 34 -10.93 -10.60 0.38
C VAL A 34 -11.53 -9.92 1.62
N SER A 35 -10.96 -8.78 1.96
CA SER A 35 -11.37 -7.89 3.04
C SER A 35 -10.94 -6.46 2.70
N GLY A 36 -11.43 -5.48 3.45
CA GLY A 36 -10.87 -4.13 3.40
C GLY A 36 -9.37 -4.11 3.75
N PRO A 37 -8.63 -3.06 3.35
CA PRO A 37 -7.25 -2.85 3.82
C PRO A 37 -7.23 -2.79 5.35
N LYS A 38 -6.27 -3.49 5.97
CA LYS A 38 -6.17 -3.50 7.44
C LYS A 38 -5.80 -2.10 7.93
N LYS A 39 -6.54 -1.61 8.93
CA LYS A 39 -6.35 -0.26 9.50
C LYS A 39 -4.89 0.07 9.79
N LYS A 40 -4.15 -0.82 10.44
CA LYS A 40 -2.71 -0.64 10.74
C LYS A 40 -1.82 -0.35 9.53
N HIS A 41 -2.20 -0.80 8.32
CA HIS A 41 -1.46 -0.52 7.09
C HIS A 41 -1.85 0.83 6.50
N LEU A 42 -3.13 1.20 6.58
CA LEU A 42 -3.60 2.53 6.20
C LEU A 42 -3.02 3.61 7.11
N ASP A 43 -3.05 3.41 8.44
CA ASP A 43 -2.46 4.33 9.41
C ASP A 43 -0.95 4.53 9.14
N TYR A 44 -0.25 3.47 8.74
CA TYR A 44 1.16 3.57 8.37
C TYR A 44 1.38 4.36 7.08
N LEU A 45 0.54 4.18 6.06
CA LEU A 45 0.64 4.98 4.82
C LEU A 45 0.35 6.47 5.09
N ILE A 46 -0.62 6.78 5.97
CA ILE A 46 -0.86 8.16 6.42
C ILE A 46 0.37 8.71 7.13
N HIS A 47 0.97 7.94 8.03
CA HIS A 47 2.22 8.35 8.68
C HIS A 47 3.33 8.64 7.65
N CYS A 48 3.48 7.80 6.62
CA CYS A 48 4.43 8.06 5.53
C CYS A 48 4.18 9.39 4.82
N THR A 49 2.94 9.86 4.70
CA THR A 49 2.68 11.19 4.09
C THR A 49 3.16 12.37 4.95
N ASN A 50 3.46 12.16 6.23
CA ASN A 50 3.96 13.20 7.13
C ASN A 50 5.49 13.24 7.22
N GLU A 51 6.18 12.26 6.63
CA GLU A 51 7.63 12.12 6.72
C GLU A 51 8.32 12.89 5.59
N MET A 52 9.16 13.86 5.93
CA MET A 52 9.87 14.72 4.95
C MET A 52 10.77 13.93 3.97
N ASN A 53 11.17 12.72 4.35
CA ASN A 53 12.05 11.88 3.54
C ASN A 53 11.28 10.89 2.64
N VAL A 54 9.95 10.93 2.65
CA VAL A 54 9.09 10.07 1.83
C VAL A 54 8.68 10.81 0.57
N SER A 55 8.93 10.19 -0.59
CA SER A 55 8.45 10.71 -1.87
C SER A 55 6.96 10.41 -2.04
N ILE A 56 6.13 11.46 -1.95
CA ILE A 56 4.68 11.39 -2.21
C ILE A 56 4.38 10.93 -3.65
N PRO A 57 5.08 11.43 -4.70
CA PRO A 57 4.90 10.92 -6.05
C PRO A 57 5.17 9.41 -6.15
N GLN A 58 6.23 8.91 -5.52
CA GLN A 58 6.54 7.48 -5.53
C GLN A 58 5.47 6.63 -4.82
N LEU A 59 4.91 7.14 -3.71
CA LEU A 59 3.78 6.49 -3.02
C LEU A 59 2.56 6.40 -3.94
N ALA A 60 2.24 7.50 -4.65
CA ALA A 60 1.14 7.53 -5.61
C ALA A 60 1.38 6.55 -6.78
N ASP A 61 2.57 6.58 -7.39
CA ASP A 61 2.95 5.68 -8.49
C ASP A 61 2.84 4.22 -8.07
N THR A 62 3.32 3.88 -6.88
CA THR A 62 3.22 2.51 -6.34
C THR A 62 1.75 2.10 -6.18
N LEU A 63 0.87 2.99 -5.71
CA LEU A 63 -0.57 2.70 -5.63
C LEU A 63 -1.19 2.53 -7.01
N PHE A 64 -0.80 3.34 -8.00
CA PHE A 64 -1.23 3.19 -9.39
C PHE A 64 -0.78 1.86 -10.00
N GLU A 65 0.44 1.39 -9.73
CA GLU A 65 0.88 0.07 -10.18
C GLU A 65 -0.03 -1.05 -9.64
N ARG A 66 -0.56 -0.91 -8.42
CA ARG A 66 -1.50 -1.90 -7.86
C ARG A 66 -2.85 -1.89 -8.58
N THR A 67 -3.28 -0.77 -9.19
CA THR A 67 -4.54 -0.73 -9.95
C THR A 67 -4.45 -1.43 -11.31
N ALA A 68 -3.23 -1.71 -11.78
CA ALA A 68 -2.98 -2.53 -12.97
C ALA A 68 -2.91 -4.05 -12.66
N ASN A 69 -3.18 -4.47 -11.43
CA ASN A 69 -3.16 -5.89 -11.06
C ASN A 69 -4.38 -6.64 -11.66
N SER A 70 -4.21 -7.91 -12.02
CA SER A 70 -5.30 -8.74 -12.55
C SER A 70 -6.36 -9.12 -11.49
N SER A 71 -6.03 -9.02 -10.20
CA SER A 71 -6.97 -9.28 -9.11
C SER A 71 -7.81 -8.05 -8.79
N TRP A 72 -9.13 -8.15 -8.96
CA TRP A 72 -10.07 -7.09 -8.59
C TRP A 72 -9.96 -6.69 -7.11
N VAL A 73 -9.62 -7.63 -6.22
CA VAL A 73 -9.44 -7.38 -4.78
C VAL A 73 -8.27 -6.42 -4.55
N VAL A 74 -7.15 -6.66 -5.23
CA VAL A 74 -5.96 -5.82 -5.14
C VAL A 74 -6.25 -4.43 -5.68
N VAL A 75 -6.87 -4.35 -6.87
CA VAL A 75 -7.24 -3.08 -7.52
C VAL A 75 -8.16 -2.28 -6.61
N PHE A 76 -9.22 -2.89 -6.08
CA PHE A 76 -10.19 -2.20 -5.26
C PHE A 76 -9.60 -1.73 -3.92
N LYS A 77 -8.72 -2.53 -3.31
CA LYS A 77 -8.00 -2.12 -2.09
C LYS A 77 -7.01 -1.00 -2.34
N ALA A 78 -6.39 -0.94 -3.52
CA ALA A 78 -5.53 0.17 -3.91
C ALA A 78 -6.35 1.47 -3.99
N LEU A 79 -7.52 1.43 -4.63
CA LEU A 79 -8.43 2.58 -4.70
C LEU A 79 -8.92 3.03 -3.31
N ILE A 80 -9.27 2.08 -2.42
CA ILE A 80 -9.63 2.40 -1.04
C ILE A 80 -8.47 3.06 -0.30
N ALA A 81 -7.24 2.54 -0.45
CA ALA A 81 -6.05 3.13 0.17
C ALA A 81 -5.78 4.55 -0.35
N THR A 82 -5.89 4.77 -1.67
CA THR A 82 -5.77 6.10 -2.28
C THR A 82 -6.82 7.07 -1.73
N HIS A 83 -8.09 6.66 -1.71
CA HIS A 83 -9.16 7.48 -1.13
C HIS A 83 -8.89 7.82 0.34
N HIS A 84 -8.42 6.85 1.12
CA HIS A 84 -8.09 7.06 2.53
C HIS A 84 -6.96 8.08 2.71
N LEU A 85 -5.94 8.05 1.87
CA LEU A 85 -4.86 9.03 1.88
C LEU A 85 -5.33 10.42 1.44
N MET A 86 -6.26 10.52 0.49
CA MET A 86 -6.85 11.81 0.11
C MET A 86 -7.68 12.44 1.24
N MET A 87 -8.27 11.63 2.11
CA MET A 87 -9.11 12.10 3.21
C MET A 87 -8.33 12.41 4.50
N TYR A 88 -7.24 11.67 4.76
CA TYR A 88 -6.55 11.69 6.05
C TYR A 88 -5.03 11.85 5.94
N GLY A 89 -4.46 11.83 4.74
CA GLY A 89 -3.03 12.06 4.50
C GLY A 89 -2.68 13.55 4.58
N ASN A 90 -1.39 13.84 4.65
CA ASN A 90 -0.87 15.20 4.65
C ASN A 90 -0.92 15.80 3.24
N GLU A 91 -1.42 17.03 3.14
CA GLU A 91 -1.52 17.82 1.91
C GLU A 91 -0.25 18.65 1.62
N VAL A 92 0.62 18.81 2.62
CA VAL A 92 1.86 19.59 2.59
C VAL A 92 3.05 18.64 2.73
N GLY A 93 3.42 17.99 1.63
CA GLY A 93 4.66 17.23 1.46
C GLY A 93 5.52 17.81 0.35
#